data_AF-A0AAN7RCW3-F1
#
_entry.id   AF-A0AAN7RCW3-F1
#
_cell.length_a   1.000
_cell.length_b   1.000
_cell.length_c   1.000
_cell.angle_alpha   90.00
_cell.angle_beta   90.00
_cell.angle_gamma   90.00
#
_symmetry.space_group_name_H-M   'P 1'
#
loop_
_entity.id
_entity.type
_entity.pdbx_description
1 polymer ?
#
loop_
_entity_poly.entity_id
_entity_poly.type
_entity_poly.pdbx_seq_one_letter_code
_entity_poly.pdbx_strand_id
1 'polypeptide(L)'
;MSIQGSTDGAAGNGGSHPVVQRCSTRFHRSVWGDYFLKYNSASMDTIREEQHIEELVKVIKKKLADADDLGKLDLIDRTQRLGIAYKFEKEIKDILQQFHDHSCSKSDAADYGHDMRNTALLFRLLRQEGYRIPACDMFNKFKDSHGKFSQALTKDVRGLLSLYEASNFRVHGENILEEALTFSVHHLQSALENDHSKTLSPGLAEEVKHALKHSIHKGLTRLEAWHYIRFYEQDASRDELEQERGHVASTVECYAKHHGMSEEESTKLMWGMIEDAWKDINEEMLSPTPVEMPLLMRILNLTRVMELLYKDKDRYTHAETETKDFVAALLVHPIPL
;
A
#
# COMPACT_ATOMS: atom_id res chain seq x y z
N MET A 1 -37.56 -36.41 -19.26
CA MET A 1 -38.91 -36.67 -18.74
C MET A 1 -39.73 -35.42 -19.04
N SER A 2 -40.38 -35.42 -20.20
CA SER A 2 -41.18 -34.30 -20.68
C SER A 2 -42.59 -34.44 -20.13
N ILE A 3 -43.16 -33.36 -19.60
CA ILE A 3 -44.59 -33.30 -19.28
C ILE A 3 -45.15 -32.09 -20.03
N GLN A 4 -45.86 -32.38 -21.11
CA GLN A 4 -46.84 -31.49 -21.72
C GLN A 4 -48.15 -31.62 -20.95
N GLY A 5 -48.82 -30.50 -20.69
CA GLY A 5 -50.22 -30.42 -20.27
C GLY A 5 -50.91 -29.31 -21.06
N SER A 6 -52.01 -29.64 -21.74
CA SER A 6 -52.87 -28.74 -22.52
C SER A 6 -54.18 -28.45 -21.79
N THR A 7 -54.62 -27.18 -21.90
CA THR A 7 -56.00 -26.64 -22.08
C THR A 7 -57.08 -26.95 -21.02
N ASP A 8 -57.96 -26.06 -20.53
CA ASP A 8 -58.52 -24.79 -21.02
C ASP A 8 -59.21 -23.98 -19.88
N GLY A 9 -59.23 -22.64 -20.04
CA GLY A 9 -60.40 -21.75 -19.91
C GLY A 9 -61.08 -21.46 -18.55
N ALA A 10 -60.88 -20.25 -18.03
CA ALA A 10 -61.96 -19.37 -17.52
C ALA A 10 -61.48 -17.91 -17.39
N ALA A 11 -62.10 -17.01 -18.15
CA ALA A 11 -61.89 -15.57 -18.07
C ALA A 11 -62.62 -14.98 -16.85
N GLY A 12 -61.96 -14.08 -16.11
CA GLY A 12 -62.58 -13.40 -14.98
C GLY A 12 -61.68 -12.38 -14.29
N ASN A 13 -61.84 -11.12 -14.72
CA ASN A 13 -61.57 -9.87 -14.02
C ASN A 13 -60.11 -9.38 -13.90
N GLY A 14 -59.80 -8.38 -14.73
CA GLY A 14 -58.56 -7.61 -14.71
C GLY A 14 -58.47 -6.67 -13.51
N GLY A 15 -57.58 -6.99 -12.59
CA GLY A 15 -56.80 -6.00 -11.86
C GLY A 15 -55.38 -6.07 -12.39
N SER A 16 -54.97 -5.11 -13.21
CA SER A 16 -53.57 -4.99 -13.64
C SER A 16 -52.72 -4.62 -12.43
N HIS A 17 -52.19 -5.62 -11.72
CA HIS A 17 -51.07 -5.39 -10.82
C HIS A 17 -49.94 -4.77 -11.66
N PRO A 18 -49.38 -3.62 -11.28
CA PRO A 18 -48.22 -3.10 -11.97
C PRO A 18 -47.15 -4.19 -11.93
N VAL A 19 -46.71 -4.65 -13.09
CA VAL A 19 -45.55 -5.52 -13.20
C VAL A 19 -44.42 -4.73 -12.57
N VAL A 20 -44.03 -5.10 -11.35
CA VAL A 20 -42.86 -4.52 -10.69
C VAL A 20 -41.66 -4.98 -11.50
N GLN A 21 -41.30 -4.18 -12.49
CA GLN A 21 -40.07 -4.38 -13.24
C GLN A 21 -38.93 -4.09 -12.28
N ARG A 22 -38.40 -5.15 -11.66
CA ARG A 22 -37.22 -5.02 -10.82
C ARG A 22 -36.10 -4.43 -11.67
N CYS A 23 -35.50 -3.35 -11.18
CA CYS A 23 -34.22 -2.90 -11.69
C CYS A 23 -33.24 -4.07 -11.58
N SER A 24 -32.86 -4.65 -12.72
CA SER A 24 -31.80 -5.65 -12.78
C SER A 24 -30.52 -4.94 -13.18
N THR A 25 -29.58 -4.84 -12.25
CA THR A 25 -28.20 -4.55 -12.60
C THR A 25 -27.60 -5.80 -13.25
N ARG A 26 -26.83 -5.63 -14.33
CA ARG A 26 -26.16 -6.74 -15.03
C ARG A 26 -24.77 -6.94 -14.44
N PHE A 27 -24.70 -7.61 -13.29
CA PHE A 27 -23.40 -8.05 -12.76
C PHE A 27 -22.87 -9.24 -13.55
N HIS A 28 -21.55 -9.28 -13.76
CA HIS A 28 -20.90 -10.44 -14.35
C HIS A 28 -20.94 -11.63 -13.37
N ARG A 29 -20.79 -12.85 -13.89
CA ARG A 29 -20.65 -14.04 -13.04
C ARG A 29 -19.28 -14.04 -12.37
N SER A 30 -19.12 -14.77 -11.26
CA SER A 30 -17.80 -14.93 -10.62
C SER A 30 -16.75 -15.37 -11.64
N VAL A 31 -15.65 -14.62 -11.72
CA VAL A 31 -14.51 -14.92 -12.60
C VAL A 31 -13.80 -16.22 -12.25
N TRP A 32 -14.04 -16.72 -11.03
CA TRP A 32 -13.46 -17.94 -10.48
C TRP A 32 -14.39 -19.15 -10.57
N GLY A 33 -15.67 -18.97 -10.95
CA GLY A 33 -16.66 -20.05 -10.92
C GLY A 33 -16.63 -20.82 -9.60
N ASP A 34 -16.46 -22.14 -9.67
CA ASP A 34 -16.38 -23.03 -8.50
C ASP A 34 -14.93 -23.35 -8.07
N TYR A 35 -13.92 -22.65 -8.59
CA TYR A 35 -12.51 -22.99 -8.38
C TYR A 35 -12.16 -23.14 -6.88
N PHE A 36 -12.51 -22.14 -6.07
CA PHE A 36 -12.26 -22.15 -4.62
C PHE A 36 -13.17 -23.09 -3.82
N LEU A 37 -14.27 -23.57 -4.41
CA LEU A 37 -15.18 -24.53 -3.75
C LEU A 37 -14.63 -25.97 -3.80
N LYS A 38 -13.69 -26.25 -4.71
CA LYS A 38 -13.12 -27.60 -4.92
C LYS A 38 -11.87 -27.87 -4.09
N TYR A 39 -11.44 -26.93 -3.24
CA TYR A 39 -10.20 -27.07 -2.46
C TYR A 39 -10.37 -28.17 -1.40
N ASN A 40 -9.75 -29.32 -1.64
CA ASN A 40 -9.69 -30.45 -0.73
C ASN A 40 -8.30 -30.46 -0.07
N SER A 41 -8.25 -30.46 1.26
CA SER A 41 -7.02 -30.40 2.04
C SER A 41 -6.19 -31.69 1.86
N ALA A 42 -5.22 -31.66 0.95
CA ALA A 42 -4.08 -32.57 0.92
C ALA A 42 -2.85 -31.69 0.63
N SER A 43 -1.77 -31.71 1.42
CA SER A 43 -0.76 -32.77 1.38
C SER A 43 0.17 -32.70 2.61
N MET A 44 0.82 -33.83 2.87
CA MET A 44 1.81 -34.13 3.92
C MET A 44 3.23 -33.58 3.62
N ASP A 45 3.36 -32.56 2.76
CA ASP A 45 4.65 -31.92 2.42
C ASP A 45 5.06 -30.78 3.38
N THR A 46 4.15 -30.34 4.26
CA THR A 46 4.33 -29.18 5.14
C THR A 46 5.48 -29.33 6.14
N ILE A 47 5.72 -30.53 6.67
CA ILE A 47 6.68 -30.72 7.78
C ILE A 47 8.14 -30.51 7.33
N ARG A 48 8.50 -30.95 6.11
CA ARG A 48 9.87 -30.80 5.59
C ARG A 48 10.17 -29.36 5.21
N GLU A 49 9.18 -28.66 4.66
CA GLU A 49 9.26 -27.23 4.34
C GLU A 49 9.35 -26.39 5.62
N GLU A 50 8.59 -26.72 6.66
CA GLU A 50 8.65 -26.06 7.97
C GLU A 50 10.05 -26.11 8.60
N GLN A 51 10.70 -27.28 8.59
CA GLN A 51 12.07 -27.41 9.13
C GLN A 51 13.07 -26.54 8.37
N HIS A 52 12.99 -26.52 7.04
CA HIS A 52 13.87 -25.68 6.24
C HIS A 52 13.61 -24.17 6.47
N ILE A 53 12.33 -23.78 6.61
CA ILE A 53 11.95 -22.40 6.97
C ILE A 53 12.54 -22.02 8.33
N GLU A 54 12.50 -22.90 9.32
CA GLU A 54 13.11 -22.62 10.64
C GLU A 54 14.62 -22.40 10.56
N GLU A 55 15.32 -23.14 9.71
CA GLU A 55 16.75 -22.94 9.47
C GLU A 55 17.02 -21.59 8.82
N LEU A 56 16.26 -21.21 7.79
CA LEU A 56 16.37 -19.91 7.13
C LEU A 56 16.06 -18.75 8.08
N VAL A 57 15.04 -18.89 8.94
CA VAL A 57 14.71 -17.91 9.98
C VAL A 57 15.90 -17.73 10.93
N LYS A 58 16.55 -18.82 11.37
CA LYS A 58 17.76 -18.72 12.22
C LYS A 58 18.90 -17.98 11.52
N VAL A 59 19.09 -18.21 10.22
CA VAL A 59 20.11 -17.49 9.43
C VAL A 59 19.82 -15.99 9.39
N ILE A 60 18.57 -15.59 9.14
CA ILE A 60 18.20 -14.16 9.10
C ILE A 60 18.33 -13.52 10.49
N LYS A 61 17.92 -14.21 11.57
CA LYS A 61 18.10 -13.72 12.95
C LYS A 61 19.58 -13.48 13.27
N LYS A 62 20.45 -14.41 12.85
CA LYS A 62 21.89 -14.24 13.02
C LYS A 62 22.41 -13.04 12.22
N LYS A 63 22.00 -12.88 10.95
CA LYS A 63 22.37 -11.73 10.14
C LYS A 63 21.92 -10.40 10.75
N LEU A 64 20.72 -10.35 11.32
CA LEU A 64 20.21 -9.17 12.05
C LEU A 64 21.05 -8.85 13.29
N ALA A 65 21.49 -9.87 14.04
CA ALA A 65 22.32 -9.68 15.22
C ALA A 65 23.74 -9.19 14.88
N ASP A 66 24.32 -9.73 13.81
CA ASP A 66 25.70 -9.46 13.40
C ASP A 66 25.85 -8.17 12.56
N ALA A 67 24.75 -7.63 12.02
CA ALA A 67 24.78 -6.43 11.18
C ALA A 67 25.09 -5.14 11.97
N ASP A 68 25.66 -4.16 11.28
CA ASP A 68 25.75 -2.78 11.76
C ASP A 68 24.38 -2.09 11.72
N ASP A 69 24.31 -0.86 12.22
CA ASP A 69 23.05 -0.15 12.35
C ASP A 69 22.33 0.06 11.00
N LEU A 70 23.08 0.42 9.96
CA LEU A 70 22.54 0.57 8.61
C LEU A 70 22.06 -0.78 8.04
N GLY A 71 22.87 -1.83 8.18
CA GLY A 71 22.52 -3.18 7.74
C GLY A 71 21.28 -3.72 8.46
N LYS A 72 21.08 -3.38 9.74
CA LYS A 72 19.86 -3.73 10.48
C LYS A 72 18.63 -3.06 9.88
N LEU A 73 18.66 -1.75 9.61
CA LEU A 73 17.53 -1.04 9.00
C LEU A 73 17.18 -1.60 7.62
N ASP A 74 18.19 -1.85 6.78
CA ASP A 74 18.01 -2.45 5.46
C ASP A 74 17.43 -3.87 5.54
N LEU A 75 17.86 -4.69 6.51
CA LEU A 75 17.30 -6.04 6.72
C LEU A 75 15.86 -6.00 7.25
N ILE A 76 15.56 -5.08 8.17
CA ILE A 76 14.19 -4.87 8.66
C ILE A 76 13.28 -4.47 7.50
N ASP A 77 13.70 -3.50 6.68
CA ASP A 77 12.92 -3.07 5.52
C ASP A 77 12.64 -4.22 4.55
N ARG A 78 13.68 -4.98 4.20
CA ARG A 78 13.56 -6.13 3.29
C ARG A 78 12.64 -7.21 3.87
N THR A 79 12.74 -7.52 5.16
CA THR A 79 11.88 -8.54 5.78
C THR A 79 10.41 -8.10 5.85
N GLN A 80 10.15 -6.82 6.10
CA GLN A 80 8.80 -6.24 6.03
C GLN A 80 8.26 -6.27 4.59
N ARG A 81 9.05 -5.78 3.63
CA ARG A 81 8.69 -5.75 2.21
C ARG A 81 8.52 -7.14 1.61
N LEU A 82 9.23 -8.17 2.08
CA LEU A 82 9.02 -9.57 1.69
C LEU A 82 7.80 -10.22 2.37
N GLY A 83 7.11 -9.53 3.28
CA GLY A 83 5.95 -10.05 3.99
C GLY A 83 6.27 -11.14 5.02
N ILE A 84 7.54 -11.24 5.44
CA ILE A 84 8.01 -12.25 6.41
C ILE A 84 8.34 -11.67 7.80
N ALA A 85 8.13 -10.36 8.01
CA ALA A 85 8.39 -9.68 9.28
C ALA A 85 7.66 -10.31 10.48
N TYR A 86 6.52 -10.97 10.28
CA TYR A 86 5.79 -11.68 11.34
C TYR A 86 6.60 -12.80 12.01
N LYS A 87 7.69 -13.28 11.38
CA LYS A 87 8.64 -14.24 11.97
C LYS A 87 9.72 -13.59 12.85
N PHE A 88 9.81 -12.25 12.83
CA PHE A 88 10.87 -11.46 13.44
C PHE A 88 10.33 -10.29 14.28
N GLU A 89 9.04 -10.29 14.66
CA GLU A 89 8.37 -9.16 15.33
C GLU A 89 9.11 -8.71 16.59
N LYS A 90 9.58 -9.67 17.40
CA LYS A 90 10.34 -9.36 18.61
C LYS A 90 11.67 -8.69 18.28
N GLU A 91 12.45 -9.27 17.36
CA GLU A 91 13.73 -8.73 16.94
C GLU A 91 13.60 -7.33 16.35
N ILE A 92 12.61 -7.12 15.48
CA ILE A 92 12.30 -5.81 14.87
C ILE A 92 11.97 -4.79 15.96
N LYS A 93 11.07 -5.13 16.89
CA LYS A 93 10.67 -4.25 17.99
C LYS A 93 11.84 -3.87 18.89
N ASP A 94 12.64 -4.86 19.30
CA ASP A 94 13.79 -4.65 20.18
C ASP A 94 14.84 -3.75 19.52
N ILE A 95 15.12 -3.93 18.22
CA ILE A 95 16.06 -3.12 17.45
C ILE A 95 15.54 -1.68 17.28
N LEU A 96 14.27 -1.52 16.88
CA LEU A 96 13.70 -0.19 16.66
C LEU A 96 13.53 0.60 17.96
N GLN A 97 13.24 -0.05 19.08
CA GLN A 97 13.27 0.58 20.40
C GLN A 97 14.67 1.12 20.71
N GLN A 98 15.73 0.35 20.44
CA GLN A 98 17.11 0.82 20.63
C GLN A 98 17.38 2.06 19.78
N PHE A 99 17.04 2.04 18.48
CA PHE A 99 17.21 3.21 17.61
C PHE A 99 16.46 4.44 18.11
N HIS A 100 15.23 4.26 18.58
CA HIS A 100 14.43 5.33 19.18
C HIS A 100 15.12 5.92 20.43
N ASP A 101 15.53 5.07 21.37
CA ASP A 101 16.15 5.52 22.63
C ASP A 101 17.47 6.25 22.38
N HIS A 102 18.26 5.81 21.39
CA HIS A 102 19.47 6.51 20.96
C HIS A 102 19.17 7.86 20.31
N SER A 103 18.05 7.95 19.57
CA SER A 103 17.59 9.20 18.94
C SER A 103 17.07 10.20 19.97
N CYS A 104 16.42 9.74 21.05
CA CYS A 104 15.87 10.60 22.11
C CYS A 104 16.90 11.03 23.17
N SER A 105 18.00 10.29 23.36
CA SER A 105 18.92 10.48 24.49
C SER A 105 20.04 11.50 24.27
N LYS A 106 20.21 12.10 23.08
CA LYS A 106 21.32 13.01 22.82
C LYS A 106 20.90 14.48 22.69
N SER A 107 21.50 15.31 23.54
CA SER A 107 21.51 16.78 23.51
C SER A 107 22.37 17.38 22.39
N ASP A 108 23.04 16.55 21.60
CA ASP A 108 23.67 16.92 20.35
C ASP A 108 23.08 15.97 19.31
N ALA A 109 22.35 16.53 18.35
CA ALA A 109 21.73 15.80 17.25
C ALA A 109 22.68 14.68 16.83
N ALA A 110 22.28 13.42 17.04
CA ALA A 110 23.04 12.29 16.56
C ALA A 110 23.11 12.47 15.04
N ASP A 111 24.21 13.06 14.59
CA ASP A 111 24.65 13.06 13.20
C ASP A 111 25.03 11.63 12.90
N TYR A 112 24.00 10.80 12.83
CA TYR A 112 24.04 9.77 11.86
C TYR A 112 24.15 10.53 10.53
N GLY A 113 25.36 10.59 9.98
CA GLY A 113 25.67 11.05 8.62
C GLY A 113 24.97 10.20 7.54
N HIS A 114 23.83 9.62 7.88
CA HIS A 114 22.80 9.07 7.06
C HIS A 114 22.39 10.12 6.04
N ASP A 115 22.69 9.79 4.80
CA ASP A 115 22.03 10.33 3.63
C ASP A 115 20.48 10.36 3.79
N MET A 116 19.83 11.02 2.84
CA MET A 116 18.38 11.16 2.81
C MET A 116 17.68 9.81 2.86
N ARG A 117 18.21 8.81 2.14
CA ARG A 117 17.65 7.46 2.09
C ARG A 117 17.56 6.82 3.48
N ASN A 118 18.69 6.77 4.19
CA ASN A 118 18.76 6.11 5.50
C ASN A 118 17.97 6.89 6.57
N THR A 119 18.00 8.22 6.51
CA THR A 119 17.23 9.05 7.44
C THR A 119 15.72 8.86 7.24
N ALA A 120 15.26 8.83 5.98
CA ALA A 120 13.86 8.59 5.65
C ALA A 120 13.42 7.15 6.00
N LEU A 121 14.28 6.17 5.76
CA LEU A 121 14.03 4.78 6.12
C LEU A 121 13.85 4.62 7.63
N LEU A 122 14.79 5.17 8.43
CA LEU A 122 14.72 5.15 9.89
C LEU A 122 13.44 5.79 10.41
N PHE A 123 13.12 7.00 9.91
CA PHE A 123 11.88 7.70 10.27
C PHE A 123 10.65 6.85 9.99
N ARG A 124 10.57 6.26 8.79
CA ARG A 124 9.45 5.43 8.38
C ARG A 124 9.29 4.21 9.28
N LEU A 125 10.37 3.44 9.48
CA LEU A 125 10.34 2.22 10.30
C LEU A 125 9.92 2.52 11.75
N LEU A 126 10.40 3.62 12.32
CA LEU A 126 10.03 4.04 13.67
C LEU A 126 8.56 4.44 13.77
N ARG A 127 8.04 5.23 12.81
CA ARG A 127 6.61 5.59 12.75
C ARG A 127 5.71 4.37 12.55
N GLN A 128 6.14 3.38 11.77
CA GLN A 128 5.40 2.12 11.57
C GLN A 128 5.18 1.35 12.87
N GLU A 129 6.16 1.39 13.79
CA GLU A 129 6.07 0.74 15.11
C GLU A 129 5.44 1.63 16.19
N GLY A 130 4.91 2.80 15.82
CA GLY A 130 4.22 3.70 16.75
C GLY A 130 5.14 4.69 17.49
N TYR A 131 6.42 4.81 17.12
CA TYR A 131 7.32 5.77 17.76
C TYR A 131 7.12 7.18 17.19
N ARG A 132 6.88 8.14 18.08
CA ARG A 132 6.72 9.55 17.72
C ARG A 132 8.07 10.25 17.67
N ILE A 133 8.50 10.64 16.47
CA ILE A 133 9.78 11.33 16.24
C ILE A 133 9.53 12.64 15.51
N PRO A 134 10.05 13.79 15.99
CA PRO A 134 9.85 15.07 15.32
C PRO A 134 10.50 15.06 13.92
N ALA A 135 9.68 15.16 12.87
CA ALA A 135 10.18 15.15 11.50
C ALA A 135 11.14 16.32 11.22
N CYS A 136 10.95 17.47 11.88
CA CYS A 136 11.84 18.62 11.78
C CYS A 136 13.29 18.28 12.16
N ASP A 137 13.48 17.52 13.24
CA ASP A 137 14.81 17.18 13.75
C ASP A 137 15.57 16.27 12.77
N MET A 138 14.84 15.41 12.05
CA MET A 138 15.41 14.49 11.08
C MET A 138 15.65 15.11 9.71
N PHE A 139 14.74 15.95 9.22
CA PHE A 139 14.73 16.38 7.82
C PHE A 139 15.21 17.82 7.57
N ASN A 140 15.32 18.67 8.59
CA ASN A 140 15.82 20.04 8.40
C ASN A 140 17.25 20.10 7.84
N LYS A 141 18.08 19.09 8.13
CA LYS A 141 19.45 18.99 7.59
C LYS A 141 19.51 18.84 6.06
N PHE A 142 18.39 18.49 5.42
CA PHE A 142 18.28 18.37 3.97
C PHE A 142 17.74 19.63 3.29
N LYS A 143 17.47 20.68 4.08
CA LYS A 143 17.01 21.97 3.56
C LYS A 143 18.18 22.88 3.21
N ASP A 144 17.95 23.74 2.22
CA ASP A 144 18.87 24.78 1.81
C ASP A 144 18.77 26.02 2.72
N SER A 145 19.55 27.06 2.41
CA SER A 145 19.53 28.33 3.15
C SER A 145 18.19 29.07 3.12
N HIS A 146 17.28 28.72 2.19
CA HIS A 146 15.93 29.28 2.09
C HIS A 146 14.90 28.46 2.87
N GLY A 147 15.33 27.39 3.55
CA GLY A 147 14.44 26.51 4.31
C GLY A 147 13.59 25.59 3.43
N LYS A 148 14.02 25.34 2.18
CA LYS A 148 13.39 24.40 1.24
C LYS A 148 14.25 23.17 1.02
N PHE A 149 13.66 22.02 0.68
CA PHE A 149 14.45 20.84 0.33
C PHE A 149 15.44 21.15 -0.80
N SER A 150 16.71 20.79 -0.57
CA SER A 150 17.81 21.15 -1.46
C SER A 150 17.67 20.50 -2.83
N GLN A 151 17.84 21.30 -3.89
CA GLN A 151 17.84 20.81 -5.27
C GLN A 151 18.99 19.83 -5.56
N ALA A 152 20.02 19.77 -4.70
CA ALA A 152 21.09 18.78 -4.82
C ALA A 152 20.58 17.34 -4.60
N LEU A 153 19.47 17.15 -3.88
CA LEU A 153 18.88 15.85 -3.56
C LEU A 153 18.18 15.20 -4.77
N THR A 154 17.85 15.99 -5.79
CA THR A 154 17.07 15.56 -6.96
C THR A 154 17.75 14.46 -7.78
N LYS A 155 19.08 14.32 -7.62
CA LYS A 155 19.88 13.28 -8.30
C LYS A 155 19.78 11.91 -7.63
N ASP A 156 19.41 11.85 -6.34
CA ASP A 156 19.31 10.60 -5.60
C ASP A 156 17.85 10.09 -5.63
N VAL A 157 17.51 9.37 -6.70
CA VAL A 157 16.17 8.79 -6.90
C VAL A 157 15.79 7.83 -5.76
N ARG A 158 16.75 7.05 -5.23
CA ARG A 158 16.47 6.10 -4.13
C ARG A 158 16.18 6.83 -2.82
N GLY A 159 16.93 7.90 -2.55
CA GLY A 159 16.64 8.77 -1.42
C GLY A 159 15.30 9.48 -1.57
N LEU A 160 14.95 9.98 -2.76
CA LEU A 160 13.64 10.59 -3.04
C LEU A 160 12.49 9.60 -2.82
N LEU A 161 12.65 8.36 -3.30
CA LEU A 161 11.67 7.29 -3.09
C LEU A 161 11.50 6.98 -1.59
N SER A 162 12.59 6.93 -0.84
CA SER A 162 12.53 6.70 0.60
C SER A 162 11.87 7.87 1.33
N LEU A 163 12.14 9.11 0.91
CA LEU A 163 11.51 10.32 1.44
C LEU A 163 10.00 10.35 1.13
N TYR A 164 9.61 9.95 -0.08
CA TYR A 164 8.20 9.78 -0.47
C TYR A 164 7.49 8.79 0.45
N GLU A 165 8.04 7.59 0.62
CA GLU A 165 7.45 6.56 1.49
C GLU A 165 7.36 7.02 2.94
N ALA A 166 8.38 7.71 3.45
CA ALA A 166 8.39 8.29 4.79
C ALA A 166 7.31 9.37 4.96
N SER A 167 7.12 10.23 3.96
CA SER A 167 6.14 11.33 4.02
C SER A 167 4.68 10.86 4.03
N ASN A 168 4.40 9.61 3.64
CA ASN A 168 3.07 9.01 3.77
C ASN A 168 2.66 8.75 5.24
N PHE A 169 3.62 8.78 6.18
CA PHE A 169 3.38 8.66 7.63
C PHE A 169 3.16 10.01 8.34
N ARG A 170 2.99 11.09 7.58
CA ARG A 170 2.73 12.42 8.13
C ARG A 170 1.44 12.46 8.94
N VAL A 171 1.41 13.32 9.95
CA VAL A 171 0.20 13.69 10.69
C VAL A 171 -0.14 15.16 10.48
N HIS A 172 -1.28 15.60 11.01
CA HIS A 172 -1.68 17.01 10.95
C HIS A 172 -0.62 17.93 11.59
N GLY A 173 -0.30 19.03 10.92
CA GLY A 173 0.66 20.03 11.38
C GLY A 173 2.12 19.76 11.01
N GLU A 174 2.46 18.61 10.42
CA GLU A 174 3.82 18.31 9.96
C GLU A 174 4.13 18.91 8.59
N ASN A 175 4.21 20.24 8.52
CA ASN A 175 4.46 20.98 7.28
C ASN A 175 5.72 20.53 6.52
N ILE A 176 6.76 20.07 7.24
CA ILE A 176 7.98 19.56 6.63
C ILE A 176 7.73 18.27 5.83
N LEU A 177 6.81 17.42 6.27
CA LEU A 177 6.46 16.19 5.55
C LEU A 177 5.46 16.47 4.42
N GLU A 178 4.59 17.47 4.55
CA GLU A 178 3.77 17.95 3.42
C GLU A 178 4.68 18.51 2.30
N GLU A 179 5.71 19.26 2.67
CA GLU A 179 6.73 19.73 1.74
C GLU A 179 7.54 18.56 1.14
N ALA A 180 7.95 17.59 1.97
CA ALA A 180 8.71 16.42 1.53
C ALA A 180 7.91 15.56 0.53
N LEU A 181 6.61 15.36 0.77
CA LEU A 181 5.71 14.65 -0.13
C LEU A 181 5.64 15.38 -1.48
N THR A 182 5.38 16.68 -1.46
CA THR A 182 5.29 17.50 -2.69
C THR A 182 6.60 17.47 -3.48
N PHE A 183 7.72 17.66 -2.79
CA PHE A 183 9.06 17.66 -3.39
C PHE A 183 9.41 16.30 -3.99
N SER A 184 9.22 15.22 -3.24
CA SER A 184 9.57 13.87 -3.69
C SER A 184 8.68 13.41 -4.85
N VAL A 185 7.36 13.62 -4.80
CA VAL A 185 6.44 13.26 -5.91
C VAL A 185 6.86 13.98 -7.19
N HIS A 186 7.07 15.29 -7.12
CA HIS A 186 7.44 16.09 -8.29
C HIS A 186 8.74 15.59 -8.93
N HIS A 187 9.78 15.37 -8.14
CA HIS A 187 11.08 14.95 -8.67
C HIS A 187 11.11 13.48 -9.09
N LEU A 188 10.33 12.58 -8.47
CA LEU A 188 10.18 11.20 -8.92
C LEU A 188 9.43 11.13 -10.26
N GLN A 189 8.35 11.89 -10.44
CA GLN A 189 7.66 12.01 -11.73
C GLN A 189 8.59 12.58 -12.80
N SER A 190 9.29 13.66 -12.48
CA SER A 190 10.27 14.28 -13.39
C SER A 190 11.40 13.31 -13.77
N ALA A 191 11.86 12.46 -12.84
CA ALA A 191 12.87 11.44 -13.11
C ALA A 191 12.36 10.35 -14.07
N LEU A 192 11.08 9.98 -14.01
CA LEU A 192 10.46 9.05 -14.96
C LEU A 192 10.27 9.67 -16.34
N GLU A 193 9.81 10.92 -16.41
CA GLU A 193 9.55 11.63 -17.67
C GLU A 193 10.83 11.96 -18.45
N ASN A 194 11.89 12.37 -17.73
CA ASN A 194 13.14 12.81 -18.34
C ASN A 194 14.16 11.69 -18.56
N ASP A 195 13.79 10.41 -18.37
CA ASP A 195 14.71 9.27 -18.55
C ASP A 195 14.96 8.91 -20.03
N HIS A 196 15.10 9.93 -20.89
CA HIS A 196 15.40 9.78 -22.31
C HIS A 196 16.71 9.03 -22.58
N SER A 197 17.61 8.92 -21.59
CA SER A 197 18.88 8.19 -21.65
C SER A 197 18.92 6.82 -20.96
N LYS A 198 17.81 6.31 -20.39
CA LYS A 198 17.80 5.06 -19.58
C LYS A 198 18.83 5.04 -18.46
N THR A 199 18.93 6.17 -17.77
CA THR A 199 19.82 6.40 -16.63
C THR A 199 19.31 5.70 -15.38
N LEU A 200 17.98 5.55 -15.25
CA LEU A 200 17.41 4.70 -14.20
C LEU A 200 17.51 3.24 -14.62
N SER A 201 17.96 2.38 -13.69
CA SER A 201 17.84 0.94 -13.87
C SER A 201 16.35 0.59 -14.05
N PRO A 202 15.98 -0.32 -14.97
CA PRO A 202 14.59 -0.68 -15.21
C PRO A 202 13.81 -1.08 -13.95
N GLY A 203 14.45 -1.81 -13.02
CA GLY A 203 13.84 -2.20 -11.74
C GLY A 203 13.49 -1.00 -10.86
N LEU A 204 14.37 0.00 -10.77
CA LEU A 204 14.11 1.21 -9.98
C LEU A 204 13.02 2.09 -10.61
N ALA A 205 12.97 2.21 -11.94
CA ALA A 205 11.91 2.95 -12.60
C ALA A 205 10.53 2.33 -12.33
N GLU A 206 10.43 1.01 -12.40
CA GLU A 206 9.18 0.30 -12.07
C GLU A 206 8.84 0.41 -10.58
N GLU A 207 9.82 0.34 -9.69
CA GLU A 207 9.60 0.55 -8.26
C GLU A 207 9.06 1.96 -7.97
N VAL A 208 9.61 3.00 -8.61
CA VAL A 208 9.13 4.38 -8.46
C VAL A 208 7.71 4.53 -9.00
N LYS A 209 7.44 3.97 -10.18
CA LYS A 209 6.11 3.97 -10.81
C LYS A 209 5.08 3.27 -9.92
N HIS A 210 5.43 2.11 -9.39
CA HIS A 210 4.59 1.35 -8.47
C HIS A 210 4.34 2.13 -7.18
N ALA A 211 5.37 2.67 -6.53
CA ALA A 211 5.24 3.45 -5.30
C ALA A 211 4.35 4.68 -5.46
N LEU A 212 4.50 5.42 -6.57
CA LEU A 212 3.64 6.58 -6.87
C LEU A 212 2.17 6.19 -7.08
N LYS A 213 1.90 4.98 -7.59
CA LYS A 213 0.54 4.43 -7.70
C LYS A 213 0.04 3.87 -6.37
N HIS A 214 0.89 3.16 -5.63
CA HIS A 214 0.58 2.43 -4.41
C HIS A 214 1.73 2.59 -3.40
N SER A 215 1.61 3.59 -2.51
CA SER A 215 2.60 3.74 -1.44
C SER A 215 2.53 2.57 -0.47
N ILE A 216 3.67 2.17 0.09
CA ILE A 216 3.77 0.98 0.94
C ILE A 216 2.88 1.11 2.17
N HIS A 217 2.72 2.33 2.68
CA HIS A 217 1.85 2.60 3.82
C HIS A 217 0.38 2.32 3.52
N LYS A 218 -0.08 2.65 2.31
CA LYS A 218 -1.47 2.51 1.87
C LYS A 218 -1.75 1.19 1.15
N GLY A 219 -0.71 0.44 0.80
CA GLY A 219 -0.78 -0.88 0.17
C GLY A 219 -1.02 -2.04 1.14
N LEU A 220 -1.55 -3.16 0.65
CA LEU A 220 -1.72 -4.39 1.43
C LEU A 220 -0.41 -5.17 1.52
N THR A 221 0.11 -5.38 2.72
CA THR A 221 1.41 -6.03 2.97
C THR A 221 1.65 -7.30 2.16
N ARG A 222 0.63 -8.19 2.05
CA ARG A 222 0.76 -9.45 1.29
C ARG A 222 0.86 -9.23 -0.22
N LEU A 223 0.13 -8.26 -0.75
CA LEU A 223 0.17 -7.92 -2.17
C LEU A 223 1.45 -7.14 -2.50
N GLU A 224 1.84 -6.20 -1.65
CA GLU A 224 3.13 -5.50 -1.75
C GLU A 224 4.31 -6.47 -1.66
N ALA A 225 4.21 -7.52 -0.84
CA ALA A 225 5.22 -8.58 -0.80
C ALA A 225 5.35 -9.33 -2.12
N TRP A 226 4.24 -9.62 -2.80
CA TRP A 226 4.30 -10.24 -4.12
C TRP A 226 4.98 -9.32 -5.15
N HIS A 227 4.60 -8.04 -5.21
CA HIS A 227 5.26 -7.06 -6.08
C HIS A 227 6.74 -6.90 -5.74
N TYR A 228 7.07 -6.86 -4.45
CA TYR A 228 8.44 -6.72 -3.99
C TYR A 228 9.29 -7.95 -4.26
N ILE A 229 8.78 -9.17 -4.08
CA ILE A 229 9.47 -10.41 -4.48
C ILE A 229 9.79 -10.36 -5.96
N ARG A 230 8.82 -9.94 -6.78
CA ARG A 230 9.04 -9.71 -8.21
C ARG A 230 10.15 -8.68 -8.46
N PHE A 231 10.18 -7.53 -7.78
CA PHE A 231 11.25 -6.52 -7.93
C PHE A 231 12.61 -7.00 -7.40
N TYR A 232 12.61 -7.78 -6.32
CA TYR A 232 13.79 -8.35 -5.69
C TYR A 232 14.46 -9.39 -6.61
N GLU A 233 13.66 -10.14 -7.36
CA GLU A 233 14.10 -11.15 -8.32
C GLU A 233 14.37 -10.57 -9.73
N GLN A 234 13.73 -9.46 -10.11
CA GLN A 234 13.73 -8.92 -11.47
C GLN A 234 14.45 -7.57 -11.58
N ASP A 235 15.74 -7.65 -11.88
CA ASP A 235 16.50 -6.64 -12.63
C ASP A 235 16.12 -6.66 -14.15
N ALA A 236 14.88 -7.03 -14.50
CA ALA A 236 14.41 -7.22 -15.89
C ALA A 236 12.86 -7.13 -16.08
N SER A 237 12.39 -5.91 -16.41
CA SER A 237 11.22 -5.47 -17.20
C SER A 237 9.84 -6.19 -17.13
N ARG A 238 8.73 -5.43 -16.90
CA ARG A 238 7.81 -4.86 -17.94
C ARG A 238 6.40 -4.47 -17.40
N ASP A 239 5.83 -3.47 -18.10
CA ASP A 239 4.69 -2.53 -17.91
C ASP A 239 3.18 -2.96 -17.97
N GLU A 240 2.37 -2.09 -17.34
CA GLU A 240 1.07 -1.40 -17.64
C GLU A 240 -0.18 -2.07 -18.28
N LEU A 241 -1.38 -1.65 -17.80
CA LEU A 241 -2.44 -0.94 -18.56
C LEU A 241 -3.66 -0.57 -17.65
N GLU A 242 -4.33 0.56 -17.94
CA GLU A 242 -5.58 1.05 -17.30
C GLU A 242 -6.55 1.57 -18.38
N GLN A 243 -7.87 1.38 -18.19
CA GLN A 243 -8.92 2.03 -18.99
C GLN A 243 -10.24 2.18 -18.19
N GLU A 244 -10.98 3.26 -18.48
CA GLU A 244 -12.09 3.82 -17.70
C GLU A 244 -13.49 3.57 -18.32
N ARG A 245 -14.56 3.50 -17.48
CA ARG A 245 -15.88 4.19 -17.66
C ARG A 245 -16.98 3.87 -16.61
N GLY A 246 -17.60 4.94 -16.08
CA GLY A 246 -19.05 5.28 -16.01
C GLY A 246 -20.09 4.41 -15.29
N HIS A 247 -20.59 4.85 -14.12
CA HIS A 247 -21.93 4.54 -13.57
C HIS A 247 -22.37 5.53 -12.45
N VAL A 248 -23.71 5.62 -12.24
CA VAL A 248 -24.54 6.24 -11.16
C VAL A 248 -23.90 7.35 -10.32
N ALA A 249 -24.59 8.50 -10.20
CA ALA A 249 -24.20 9.66 -9.39
C ALA A 249 -23.27 9.34 -8.22
N SER A 250 -21.98 9.43 -8.51
CA SER A 250 -20.92 9.19 -7.53
C SER A 250 -21.05 10.17 -6.37
N THR A 251 -20.35 9.92 -5.26
CA THR A 251 -20.24 10.91 -4.19
C THR A 251 -19.83 12.26 -4.78
N VAL A 252 -18.92 12.25 -5.76
CA VAL A 252 -18.45 13.43 -6.52
C VAL A 252 -19.61 14.11 -7.25
N GLU A 253 -20.43 13.39 -8.01
CA GLU A 253 -21.59 13.96 -8.72
C GLU A 253 -22.65 14.52 -7.75
N CYS A 254 -22.92 13.81 -6.65
CA CYS A 254 -23.85 14.27 -5.61
C CYS A 254 -23.34 15.55 -4.93
N TYR A 255 -22.04 15.61 -4.62
CA TYR A 255 -21.39 16.76 -3.99
C TYR A 255 -21.33 17.96 -4.93
N ALA A 256 -20.89 17.75 -6.18
CA ALA A 256 -20.88 18.75 -7.25
C ALA A 256 -22.27 19.38 -7.43
N LYS A 257 -23.31 18.56 -7.48
CA LYS A 257 -24.70 19.02 -7.62
C LYS A 257 -25.21 19.78 -6.39
N HIS A 258 -24.84 19.36 -5.19
CA HIS A 258 -25.28 20.03 -3.96
C HIS A 258 -24.60 21.38 -3.74
N HIS A 259 -23.32 21.48 -4.11
CA HIS A 259 -22.49 22.67 -3.88
C HIS A 259 -22.31 23.55 -5.12
N GLY A 260 -22.87 23.16 -6.28
CA GLY A 260 -22.72 23.88 -7.54
C GLY A 260 -21.29 23.90 -8.09
N MET A 261 -20.49 22.89 -7.74
CA MET A 261 -19.08 22.76 -8.12
C MET A 261 -18.90 21.87 -9.36
N SER A 262 -17.74 21.93 -10.00
CA SER A 262 -17.40 20.97 -11.05
C SER A 262 -17.07 19.59 -10.44
N GLU A 263 -17.13 18.55 -11.29
CA GLU A 263 -16.75 17.18 -10.93
C GLU A 263 -15.25 17.10 -10.58
N GLU A 264 -14.41 17.84 -11.29
CA GLU A 264 -12.96 17.91 -11.05
C GLU A 264 -12.65 18.54 -9.67
N GLU A 265 -13.26 19.68 -9.34
CA GLU A 265 -13.09 20.33 -8.05
C GLU A 265 -13.60 19.44 -6.90
N SER A 266 -14.73 18.75 -7.11
CA SER A 266 -15.30 17.83 -6.15
C SER A 266 -14.41 16.60 -5.92
N THR A 267 -13.81 16.07 -7.00
CA THR A 267 -12.84 14.97 -6.95
C THR A 267 -11.61 15.37 -6.16
N LYS A 268 -11.03 16.54 -6.46
CA LYS A 268 -9.87 17.07 -5.73
C LYS A 268 -10.15 17.26 -4.25
N LEU A 269 -11.35 17.76 -3.90
CA LEU A 269 -11.76 17.93 -2.52
C LEU A 269 -11.87 16.58 -1.80
N MET A 270 -12.47 15.56 -2.43
CA MET A 270 -12.59 14.22 -1.85
C MET A 270 -11.24 13.55 -1.65
N TRP A 271 -10.32 13.70 -2.61
CA TRP A 271 -8.94 13.25 -2.42
C TRP A 271 -8.28 13.94 -1.23
N GLY A 272 -8.49 15.25 -1.06
CA GLY A 272 -8.05 15.97 0.13
C GLY A 272 -8.59 15.38 1.43
N MET A 273 -9.88 15.05 1.47
CA MET A 273 -10.51 14.41 2.64
C MET A 273 -9.94 13.01 2.92
N ILE A 274 -9.62 12.23 1.89
CA ILE A 274 -8.97 10.93 2.04
C ILE A 274 -7.56 11.10 2.61
N GLU A 275 -6.78 12.07 2.13
CA GLU A 275 -5.45 12.37 2.67
C GLU A 275 -5.51 12.86 4.13
N ASP A 276 -6.51 13.66 4.48
CA ASP A 276 -6.75 14.08 5.86
C ASP A 276 -7.13 12.89 6.75
N ALA A 277 -8.04 12.01 6.30
CA ALA A 277 -8.39 10.79 7.03
C ALA A 277 -7.19 9.85 7.24
N TRP A 278 -6.27 9.77 6.27
CA TRP A 278 -5.00 9.05 6.44
C TRP A 278 -4.10 9.67 7.51
N LYS A 279 -4.06 11.00 7.61
CA LYS A 279 -3.32 11.70 8.69
C LYS A 279 -3.94 11.47 10.05
N ASP A 280 -5.28 11.43 10.15
CA ASP A 280 -5.98 11.07 11.37
C ASP A 280 -5.64 9.63 11.81
N ILE A 281 -5.67 8.67 10.88
CA ILE A 281 -5.26 7.28 11.16
C ILE A 281 -3.81 7.23 11.66
N ASN A 282 -2.90 7.97 11.02
CA ASN A 282 -1.50 8.02 11.43
C ASN A 282 -1.34 8.58 12.85
N GLU A 283 -2.06 9.64 13.19
CA GLU A 283 -2.03 10.25 14.53
C GLU A 283 -2.54 9.29 15.61
N GLU A 284 -3.64 8.59 15.34
CA GLU A 284 -4.19 7.58 16.26
C GLU A 284 -3.26 6.38 16.44
N MET A 285 -2.60 5.93 15.38
CA MET A 285 -1.61 4.84 15.44
C MET A 285 -0.35 5.20 16.24
N LEU A 286 -0.09 6.49 16.47
CA LEU A 286 1.01 6.99 17.29
C LEU A 286 0.56 7.34 18.72
N SER A 287 -0.74 7.31 18.99
CA SER A 287 -1.30 7.74 20.26
C SER A 287 -1.35 6.58 21.26
N PRO A 288 -1.07 6.82 22.55
CA PRO A 288 -1.26 5.80 23.58
C PRO A 288 -2.71 5.31 23.57
N THR A 289 -2.89 4.00 23.43
CA THR A 289 -4.21 3.39 23.30
C THR A 289 -4.32 2.13 24.16
N PRO A 290 -5.47 1.90 24.82
CA PRO A 290 -5.72 0.65 25.54
C PRO A 290 -6.00 -0.53 24.61
N VAL A 291 -6.18 -0.28 23.31
CA VAL A 291 -6.48 -1.32 22.31
C VAL A 291 -5.18 -1.97 21.84
N GLU A 292 -5.14 -3.30 21.81
CA GLU A 292 -3.96 -4.01 21.33
C GLU A 292 -3.72 -3.76 19.83
N MET A 293 -2.46 -3.54 19.45
CA MET A 293 -2.05 -3.29 18.06
C MET A 293 -2.58 -4.32 17.04
N PRO A 294 -2.65 -5.64 17.32
CA PRO A 294 -3.22 -6.61 16.39
C PRO A 294 -4.67 -6.32 15.97
N LEU A 295 -5.46 -5.65 16.81
CA LEU A 295 -6.83 -5.24 16.48
C LEU A 295 -6.84 -3.99 15.59
N LEU A 296 -6.03 -2.98 15.91
CA LEU A 296 -5.90 -1.77 15.10
C LEU A 296 -5.38 -2.09 13.70
N MET A 297 -4.43 -3.03 13.60
CA MET A 297 -3.92 -3.51 12.32
C MET A 297 -5.00 -4.15 11.44
N ARG A 298 -6.07 -4.73 11.99
CA ARG A 298 -7.20 -5.22 11.17
C ARG A 298 -7.97 -4.08 10.53
N ILE A 299 -8.17 -2.98 11.26
CA ILE A 299 -8.85 -1.78 10.75
C ILE A 299 -7.98 -1.13 9.68
N LEU A 300 -6.69 -0.92 9.97
CA LEU A 300 -5.74 -0.37 9.00
C LEU A 300 -5.67 -1.20 7.72
N ASN A 301 -5.61 -2.54 7.85
CA ASN A 301 -5.59 -3.43 6.69
C ASN A 301 -6.91 -3.39 5.91
N LEU A 302 -8.07 -3.22 6.57
CA LEU A 302 -9.33 -3.00 5.86
C LEU A 302 -9.29 -1.69 5.06
N THR A 303 -8.77 -0.60 5.63
CA THR A 303 -8.59 0.67 4.91
C THR A 303 -7.70 0.50 3.68
N ARG A 304 -6.59 -0.25 3.81
CA ARG A 304 -5.70 -0.60 2.69
C ARG A 304 -6.39 -1.42 1.61
N VAL A 305 -7.31 -2.33 1.98
CA VAL A 305 -8.15 -3.05 1.00
C VAL A 305 -9.04 -2.06 0.24
N MET A 306 -9.65 -1.10 0.92
CA MET A 306 -10.51 -0.10 0.27
C MET A 306 -9.71 0.80 -0.67
N GLU A 307 -8.52 1.25 -0.26
CA GLU A 307 -7.59 1.96 -1.13
C GLU A 307 -7.29 1.11 -2.37
N LEU A 308 -6.90 -0.16 -2.22
CA LEU A 308 -6.56 -1.02 -3.36
C LEU A 308 -7.73 -1.22 -4.33
N LEU A 309 -8.95 -1.43 -3.81
CA LEU A 309 -10.12 -1.80 -4.61
C LEU A 309 -10.82 -0.62 -5.27
N TYR A 310 -10.68 0.59 -4.70
CA TYR A 310 -11.48 1.75 -5.10
C TYR A 310 -10.64 3.02 -5.38
N LYS A 311 -9.31 2.92 -5.46
CA LYS A 311 -8.44 4.08 -5.70
C LYS A 311 -8.86 4.89 -6.93
N ASP A 312 -8.99 4.23 -8.06
CA ASP A 312 -9.18 4.85 -9.36
C ASP A 312 -10.44 4.34 -10.07
N LYS A 313 -10.90 3.14 -9.72
CA LYS A 313 -12.07 2.49 -10.32
C LYS A 313 -12.71 1.49 -9.36
N ASP A 314 -13.93 1.06 -9.65
CA ASP A 314 -14.61 -0.01 -8.91
C ASP A 314 -14.07 -1.39 -9.31
N ARG A 315 -12.95 -1.78 -8.70
CA ARG A 315 -12.27 -3.06 -8.96
C ARG A 315 -12.92 -4.23 -8.22
N TYR A 316 -13.81 -3.97 -7.26
CA TYR A 316 -14.54 -5.01 -6.54
C TYR A 316 -15.67 -5.58 -7.40
N THR A 317 -16.51 -4.70 -7.95
CA THR A 317 -17.63 -5.11 -8.79
C THR A 317 -17.16 -5.60 -10.16
N HIS A 318 -16.08 -5.03 -10.70
CA HIS A 318 -15.51 -5.39 -12.01
C HIS A 318 -14.20 -6.18 -11.86
N ALA A 319 -14.31 -7.30 -11.16
CA ALA A 319 -13.15 -8.09 -10.77
C ALA A 319 -12.45 -8.81 -11.94
N GLU A 320 -12.95 -8.72 -13.18
CA GLU A 320 -12.39 -9.42 -14.35
C GLU A 320 -11.02 -8.90 -14.80
N THR A 321 -10.58 -7.76 -14.27
CA THR A 321 -9.31 -7.10 -14.60
C THR A 321 -8.27 -7.30 -13.48
N GLU A 322 -7.74 -6.22 -12.90
CA GLU A 322 -6.62 -6.26 -11.93
C GLU A 322 -6.92 -7.09 -10.68
N THR A 323 -8.15 -7.05 -10.15
CA THR A 323 -8.51 -7.82 -8.94
C THR A 323 -8.35 -9.32 -9.16
N LYS A 324 -8.69 -9.83 -10.34
CA LYS A 324 -8.47 -11.25 -10.67
C LYS A 324 -6.99 -11.57 -10.67
N ASP A 325 -6.15 -10.71 -11.24
CA ASP A 325 -4.70 -10.93 -11.27
C ASP A 325 -4.11 -10.90 -9.86
N PHE A 326 -4.55 -9.99 -8.99
CA PHE A 326 -4.15 -9.97 -7.57
C PHE A 326 -4.57 -11.24 -6.82
N VAL A 327 -5.81 -11.70 -7.01
CA VAL A 327 -6.29 -12.95 -6.40
C VAL A 327 -5.53 -14.16 -6.94
N ALA A 328 -5.22 -14.18 -8.25
CA ALA A 328 -4.45 -15.24 -8.88
C ALA A 328 -3.03 -15.32 -8.27
N ALA A 329 -2.35 -14.17 -8.20
CA ALA A 329 -1.00 -14.02 -7.65
C ALA A 329 -0.91 -14.48 -6.19
N LEU A 330 -1.94 -14.22 -5.37
CA LEU A 330 -1.91 -14.50 -3.94
C LEU A 330 -2.43 -15.90 -3.55
N LEU A 331 -3.43 -16.42 -4.27
CA LEU A 331 -4.19 -17.60 -3.83
C LEU A 331 -4.18 -18.77 -4.81
N VAL A 332 -3.66 -18.57 -6.03
CA VAL A 332 -3.75 -19.57 -7.11
C VAL A 332 -2.37 -19.99 -7.61
N HIS A 333 -1.49 -19.02 -7.87
CA HIS A 333 -0.17 -19.26 -8.42
C HIS A 333 0.87 -19.32 -7.30
N PRO A 334 1.57 -20.47 -7.10
CA PRO A 334 2.69 -20.51 -6.18
C PRO A 334 3.82 -19.64 -6.71
N ILE A 335 4.62 -19.09 -5.80
CA ILE A 335 5.85 -18.38 -6.15
C ILE A 335 6.83 -19.41 -6.73
N PRO A 336 7.40 -19.19 -7.92
CA PRO A 336 8.44 -20.05 -8.47
C PRO A 336 9.65 -20.09 -7.53
N LEU A 337 10.18 -21.29 -7.24
CA LEU A 337 11.38 -21.48 -6.41
C LEU A 337 12.64 -21.70 -7.25
#